data_AF-K4KPK3-F1
#
_entry.id   AF-K4KPK3-F1
#
_cell.length_a   1.000
_cell.length_b   1.000
_cell.length_c   1.000
_cell.angle_alpha   90.00
_cell.angle_beta   90.00
_cell.angle_gamma   90.00
#
_symmetry.space_group_name_H-M   'P 1'
#
loop_
_entity.id
_entity.type
_entity.pdbx_description
1 polymer ?
#
loop_
_entity_poly.entity_id
_entity_poly.type
_entity_poly.pdbx_seq_one_letter_code
_entity_poly.pdbx_strand_id
1 'polypeptide(L)'
;MSFFSKTLAAAVLLSLATTASATKLSFWDTDGWTQMSQTAGHGDGIVGPGGGGQAFDVEFLFYKFDSATNTLSVGLQTGFDIIDGHHYTGGRDYYNGDLALSFDGDKSTYEYAVDFGNLTKGYYGTNLGTDAAGLYSVSSWSNEVYNGHAAAHPFAMASGTFLTAGSMTEGSGWGFAAGPHDGAVGSNKKSYFNTFSFNLGALGLSGSVLNMDAHWTMSCGNDFLDATADITVPEPGSIALLGLGLIGLVACRRRQKA
;
A
#
# COMPACT_ATOMS: atom_id res chain seq x y z
N MET A 1 -69.07 -5.58 30.66
CA MET A 1 -68.11 -4.46 30.69
C MET A 1 -66.72 -5.08 30.67
N SER A 2 -66.20 -5.45 29.50
CA SER A 2 -65.31 -4.63 28.65
C SER A 2 -64.21 -3.93 29.47
N PHE A 3 -62.95 -4.29 29.26
CA PHE A 3 -61.98 -3.47 28.52
C PHE A 3 -60.56 -4.10 28.56
N PHE A 4 -60.07 -4.45 27.36
CA PHE A 4 -58.69 -4.24 26.87
C PHE A 4 -57.51 -5.14 27.31
N SER A 5 -57.21 -6.08 26.41
CA SER A 5 -55.90 -6.37 25.78
C SER A 5 -54.74 -5.43 26.15
N LYS A 6 -53.60 -6.02 26.55
CA LYS A 6 -52.27 -5.47 26.29
C LYS A 6 -51.28 -6.58 25.94
N THR A 7 -51.24 -6.91 24.66
CA THR A 7 -50.12 -7.62 24.02
C THR A 7 -48.87 -6.75 24.14
N LEU A 8 -47.85 -7.22 24.85
CA LEU A 8 -46.55 -6.56 24.92
C LEU A 8 -45.78 -6.89 23.63
N ALA A 9 -45.84 -6.01 22.64
CA ALA A 9 -44.99 -6.10 21.46
C ALA A 9 -43.58 -5.63 21.84
N ALA A 10 -42.65 -6.58 21.97
CA ALA A 10 -41.22 -6.27 22.07
C ALA A 10 -40.74 -5.83 20.69
N ALA A 11 -40.64 -4.52 20.47
CA ALA A 11 -39.94 -3.97 19.31
C ALA A 11 -38.44 -4.12 19.55
N VAL A 12 -37.86 -5.19 19.00
CA VAL A 12 -36.40 -5.33 18.87
C VAL A 12 -35.97 -4.33 17.79
N LEU A 13 -35.52 -3.16 18.21
CA LEU A 13 -34.75 -2.24 17.38
C LEU A 13 -33.41 -2.91 17.08
N LEU A 14 -33.34 -3.59 15.93
CA LEU A 14 -32.07 -3.99 15.32
C LEU A 14 -31.39 -2.68 14.87
N SER A 15 -30.52 -2.13 15.72
CA SER A 15 -29.59 -1.08 15.29
C SER A 15 -28.62 -1.71 14.28
N LEU A 16 -28.81 -1.41 13.00
CA LEU A 16 -27.81 -1.65 11.97
C LEU A 16 -26.56 -0.86 12.35
N ALA A 17 -25.56 -1.54 12.92
CA ALA A 17 -24.22 -0.98 13.03
C ALA A 17 -23.67 -0.89 11.60
N THR A 18 -23.67 0.31 11.03
CA THR A 18 -22.97 0.57 9.78
C THR A 18 -21.49 0.64 10.10
N THR A 19 -20.73 -0.38 9.72
CA THR A 19 -19.26 -0.30 9.70
C THR A 19 -18.90 0.74 8.65
N ALA A 20 -18.28 1.83 9.08
CA ALA A 20 -17.81 2.86 8.17
C ALA A 20 -16.32 2.65 7.90
N SER A 21 -16.00 2.50 6.62
CA SER A 21 -14.63 2.37 6.12
C SER A 21 -14.26 3.63 5.36
N ALA A 22 -12.96 3.90 5.24
CA ALA A 22 -12.45 4.92 4.32
C ALA A 22 -13.05 4.73 2.92
N THR A 23 -13.14 5.82 2.14
CA THR A 23 -13.59 5.75 0.74
C THR A 23 -12.41 6.02 -0.17
N LYS A 24 -12.27 5.16 -1.17
CA LYS A 24 -11.28 5.29 -2.23
C LYS A 24 -11.47 6.61 -2.99
N LEU A 25 -10.39 7.36 -3.22
CA LEU A 25 -10.42 8.53 -4.10
C LEU A 25 -10.76 8.13 -5.54
N SER A 26 -11.46 9.01 -6.27
CA SER A 26 -11.87 8.76 -7.67
C SER A 26 -10.69 8.53 -8.62
N PHE A 27 -9.49 8.99 -8.26
CA PHE A 27 -8.24 8.67 -8.96
C PHE A 27 -8.11 7.16 -9.21
N TRP A 28 -8.41 6.34 -8.21
CA TRP A 28 -8.26 4.89 -8.27
C TRP A 28 -9.42 4.16 -8.95
N ASP A 29 -10.47 4.86 -9.39
CA ASP A 29 -11.54 4.29 -10.22
C ASP A 29 -11.16 4.27 -11.71
N THR A 30 -10.03 4.87 -12.05
CA THR A 30 -9.52 4.98 -13.41
C THR A 30 -8.27 4.12 -13.62
N ASP A 31 -7.89 3.87 -14.86
CA ASP A 31 -6.59 3.28 -15.24
C ASP A 31 -6.26 1.88 -14.70
N GLY A 32 -7.25 1.08 -14.27
CA GLY A 32 -7.05 -0.35 -13.99
C GLY A 32 -6.34 -0.66 -12.67
N TRP A 33 -6.39 0.25 -11.69
CA TRP A 33 -5.92 -0.02 -10.33
C TRP A 33 -6.75 -1.12 -9.64
N THR A 34 -6.06 -2.02 -8.96
CA THR A 34 -6.67 -3.06 -8.12
C THR A 34 -6.36 -2.78 -6.66
N GLN A 35 -7.39 -2.75 -5.81
CA GLN A 35 -7.23 -2.64 -4.36
C GLN A 35 -6.68 -3.96 -3.81
N MET A 36 -5.55 -3.91 -3.11
CA MET A 36 -4.97 -5.08 -2.44
C MET A 36 -5.52 -5.23 -1.03
N SER A 37 -5.57 -4.12 -0.31
CA SER A 37 -5.95 -4.08 1.09
C SER A 37 -6.60 -2.75 1.42
N GLN A 38 -7.40 -2.77 2.46
CA GLN A 38 -7.92 -1.60 3.14
C GLN A 38 -7.74 -1.84 4.63
N THR A 39 -7.44 -0.79 5.38
CA THR A 39 -7.50 -0.91 6.83
C THR A 39 -8.96 -1.19 7.18
N ALA A 40 -9.23 -2.38 7.71
CA ALA A 40 -10.53 -2.67 8.26
C ALA A 40 -10.66 -1.79 9.50
N GLY A 41 -11.59 -0.81 9.48
CA GLY A 41 -12.06 -0.24 10.74
C GLY A 41 -12.48 -1.41 11.62
N HIS A 42 -11.83 -1.59 12.77
CA HIS A 42 -12.27 -2.57 13.74
C HIS A 42 -13.76 -2.29 14.03
N GLY A 43 -14.59 -3.33 14.21
CA GLY A 43 -16.06 -3.21 14.30
C GLY A 43 -16.58 -2.40 15.51
N ASP A 44 -15.68 -1.90 16.34
CA ASP A 44 -15.79 -0.95 17.46
C ASP A 44 -15.30 0.46 17.09
N GLY A 45 -14.95 0.64 15.82
CA GLY A 45 -14.54 1.87 15.24
C GLY A 45 -13.08 2.23 15.37
N ILE A 46 -12.25 1.32 15.88
CA ILE A 46 -10.82 1.56 16.11
C ILE A 46 -10.07 1.16 14.83
N VAL A 47 -9.17 2.00 14.33
CA VAL A 47 -8.13 1.56 13.38
C VAL A 47 -6.92 1.27 14.27
N GLY A 48 -6.32 0.10 14.09
CA GLY A 48 -5.40 -0.48 15.06
C GLY A 48 -3.93 -0.12 14.78
N PRO A 49 -3.12 0.23 15.80
CA PRO A 49 -3.44 0.68 17.15
C PRO A 49 -3.03 2.15 17.42
N GLY A 50 -4.00 3.05 17.56
CA GLY A 50 -3.81 4.31 18.30
C GLY A 50 -4.57 5.49 17.72
N GLY A 51 -5.48 6.06 18.50
CA GLY A 51 -6.23 7.25 18.11
C GLY A 51 -5.31 8.41 17.66
N GLY A 52 -5.70 9.05 16.58
CA GLY A 52 -5.01 10.20 15.98
C GLY A 52 -5.93 10.99 15.03
N GLY A 53 -7.02 10.38 14.59
CA GLY A 53 -7.96 10.94 13.62
C GLY A 53 -7.39 10.84 12.20
N GLN A 54 -8.13 11.38 11.23
CA GLN A 54 -7.80 11.30 9.79
C GLN A 54 -6.30 11.47 9.48
N ALA A 55 -5.62 12.41 10.12
CA ALA A 55 -4.22 12.70 9.85
C ALA A 55 -3.27 11.51 10.11
N PHE A 56 -3.77 10.43 10.72
CA PHE A 56 -3.01 9.21 10.97
C PHE A 56 -3.67 7.94 10.43
N ASP A 57 -4.78 8.06 9.71
CA ASP A 57 -5.50 6.89 9.21
C ASP A 57 -4.77 6.35 7.97
N VAL A 58 -4.32 5.10 8.02
CA VAL A 58 -3.90 4.38 6.80
C VAL A 58 -5.17 3.84 6.15
N GLU A 59 -5.38 4.06 4.85
CA GLU A 59 -6.67 3.77 4.23
C GLU A 59 -6.61 2.60 3.25
N PHE A 60 -5.75 2.67 2.23
CA PHE A 60 -5.72 1.69 1.15
C PHE A 60 -4.33 1.48 0.54
N LEU A 61 -4.11 0.26 0.08
CA LEU A 61 -3.01 -0.10 -0.82
C LEU A 61 -3.56 -0.62 -2.15
N PHE A 62 -2.96 -0.17 -3.24
CA PHE A 62 -3.32 -0.51 -4.62
C PHE A 62 -2.12 -1.02 -5.39
N TYR A 63 -2.40 -1.81 -6.43
CA TYR A 63 -1.43 -2.13 -7.46
C TYR A 63 -2.04 -2.08 -8.85
N LYS A 64 -1.16 -1.95 -9.84
CA LYS A 64 -1.47 -2.08 -11.26
C LYS A 64 -0.28 -2.69 -11.96
N PHE A 65 -0.51 -3.69 -12.80
CA PHE A 65 0.54 -4.32 -13.58
C PHE A 65 0.26 -4.17 -15.08
N ASP A 66 1.22 -3.57 -15.80
CA ASP A 66 1.23 -3.52 -17.26
C ASP A 66 2.20 -4.57 -17.80
N SER A 67 1.65 -5.64 -18.33
CA SER A 67 2.38 -6.76 -18.87
C SER A 67 3.09 -6.47 -20.20
N ALA A 68 2.66 -5.44 -20.95
CA ALA A 68 3.30 -5.04 -22.20
C ALA A 68 4.62 -4.32 -21.94
N THR A 69 4.69 -3.54 -20.87
CA THR A 69 5.90 -2.79 -20.48
C THR A 69 6.66 -3.44 -19.33
N ASN A 70 6.12 -4.51 -18.73
CA ASN A 70 6.63 -5.15 -17.52
C ASN A 70 6.74 -4.15 -16.34
N THR A 71 5.77 -3.24 -16.25
CA THR A 71 5.73 -2.17 -15.24
C THR A 71 4.77 -2.53 -14.13
N LEU A 72 5.28 -2.60 -12.92
CA LEU A 72 4.46 -2.65 -11.71
C LEU A 72 4.29 -1.22 -11.19
N SER A 73 3.06 -0.86 -10.87
CA SER A 73 2.73 0.34 -10.12
C SER A 73 2.13 -0.07 -8.78
N VAL A 74 2.60 0.55 -7.70
CA VAL A 74 2.02 0.45 -6.36
C VAL A 74 1.47 1.81 -5.97
N GLY A 75 0.43 1.82 -5.13
CA GLY A 75 -0.27 3.02 -4.72
C GLY A 75 -0.66 2.97 -3.25
N LEU A 76 -0.41 4.05 -2.54
CA LEU A 76 -0.81 4.24 -1.14
C LEU A 76 -1.85 5.36 -1.07
N GLN A 77 -2.92 5.14 -0.32
CA GLN A 77 -3.85 6.18 0.12
C GLN A 77 -3.91 6.20 1.65
N THR A 78 -3.79 7.38 2.23
CA THR A 78 -3.83 7.60 3.68
C THR A 78 -4.33 9.01 3.98
N GLY A 79 -4.87 9.24 5.17
CA GLY A 79 -5.14 10.58 5.64
C GLY A 79 -3.90 11.33 6.18
N PHE A 80 -2.78 10.62 6.40
CA PHE A 80 -1.47 11.26 6.67
C PHE A 80 -0.98 12.00 5.42
N ASP A 81 -0.43 13.20 5.61
CA ASP A 81 0.10 13.98 4.50
C ASP A 81 1.43 13.39 4.01
N ILE A 82 1.34 12.48 3.05
CA ILE A 82 2.50 11.84 2.41
C ILE A 82 3.10 12.65 1.27
N ILE A 83 2.54 13.83 0.95
CA ILE A 83 3.12 14.76 -0.01
C ILE A 83 4.19 15.60 0.69
N ASP A 84 3.85 16.20 1.83
CA ASP A 84 4.83 16.90 2.67
C ASP A 84 5.67 15.91 3.51
N GLY A 85 5.10 14.75 3.80
CA GLY A 85 5.75 13.71 4.58
C GLY A 85 5.84 14.02 6.08
N HIS A 86 5.21 15.10 6.53
CA HIS A 86 5.32 15.61 7.89
C HIS A 86 3.95 16.02 8.44
N HIS A 87 3.74 15.74 9.73
CA HIS A 87 2.57 16.20 10.46
C HIS A 87 2.98 16.67 11.86
N TYR A 88 2.56 17.87 12.25
CA TYR A 88 2.79 18.42 13.59
C TYR A 88 1.49 18.50 14.39
N THR A 89 1.43 17.79 15.51
CA THR A 89 0.28 17.84 16.42
C THR A 89 0.70 17.51 17.85
N GLY A 90 -0.03 18.02 18.85
CA GLY A 90 0.25 17.72 20.26
C GLY A 90 1.67 18.07 20.73
N GLY A 91 2.36 19.00 20.04
CA GLY A 91 3.74 19.36 20.36
C GLY A 91 4.79 18.40 19.81
N ARG A 92 4.44 17.50 18.88
CA ARG A 92 5.32 16.46 18.33
C ARG A 92 5.29 16.46 16.80
N ASP A 93 6.42 16.08 16.22
CA ASP A 93 6.57 15.86 14.78
C ASP A 93 6.41 14.37 14.45
N TYR A 94 5.64 14.10 13.41
CA TYR A 94 5.40 12.77 12.86
C TYR A 94 5.81 12.77 11.39
N TYR A 95 6.34 11.66 10.90
CA TYR A 95 6.94 11.55 9.58
C TYR A 95 6.37 10.35 8.84
N ASN A 96 6.24 10.45 7.52
CA ASN A 96 5.86 9.32 6.69
C ASN A 96 6.94 8.25 6.71
N GLY A 97 6.53 6.99 6.55
CA GLY A 97 7.45 5.89 6.32
C GLY A 97 7.63 5.61 4.84
N ASP A 98 8.46 4.60 4.57
CA ASP A 98 8.67 4.05 3.24
C ASP A 98 7.70 2.89 3.00
N LEU A 99 7.33 2.67 1.75
CA LEU A 99 6.52 1.50 1.40
C LEU A 99 7.46 0.30 1.24
N ALA A 100 7.35 -0.64 2.18
CA ALA A 100 8.11 -1.87 2.19
C ALA A 100 7.48 -2.88 1.22
N LEU A 101 8.32 -3.55 0.42
CA LEU A 101 7.90 -4.52 -0.60
C LEU A 101 8.74 -5.80 -0.53
N SER A 102 8.08 -6.94 -0.65
CA SER A 102 8.67 -8.26 -0.88
C SER A 102 8.01 -8.90 -2.11
N PHE A 103 8.72 -9.81 -2.77
CA PHE A 103 8.24 -10.50 -3.98
C PHE A 103 8.38 -12.03 -3.90
N ASP A 104 8.77 -12.57 -2.75
CA ASP A 104 8.98 -14.01 -2.53
C ASP A 104 7.92 -14.66 -1.63
N GLY A 105 6.94 -13.88 -1.17
CA GLY A 105 5.88 -14.34 -0.28
C GLY A 105 6.29 -14.43 1.20
N ASP A 106 7.49 -13.96 1.56
CA ASP A 106 7.90 -13.81 2.95
C ASP A 106 7.46 -12.44 3.48
N LYS A 107 6.52 -12.46 4.43
CA LYS A 107 6.02 -11.24 5.12
C LYS A 107 6.88 -10.83 6.31
N SER A 108 7.88 -11.64 6.66
CA SER A 108 8.76 -11.37 7.80
C SER A 108 9.96 -10.50 7.44
N THR A 109 10.27 -10.42 6.15
CA THR A 109 11.32 -9.56 5.59
C THR A 109 10.80 -8.86 4.34
N TYR A 110 11.16 -7.58 4.21
CA TYR A 110 10.90 -6.81 3.00
C TYR A 110 12.24 -6.47 2.37
N GLU A 111 12.49 -6.93 1.15
CA GLU A 111 13.78 -6.76 0.46
C GLU A 111 13.90 -5.41 -0.23
N TYR A 112 12.76 -4.70 -0.40
CA TYR A 112 12.70 -3.46 -1.16
C TYR A 112 11.93 -2.37 -0.42
N ALA A 113 12.29 -1.13 -0.69
CA ALA A 113 11.60 0.06 -0.22
C ALA A 113 11.30 0.99 -1.39
N VAL A 114 10.10 1.56 -1.40
CA VAL A 114 9.82 2.79 -2.15
C VAL A 114 9.94 3.96 -1.17
N ASP A 115 10.95 4.79 -1.40
CA ASP A 115 11.14 6.06 -0.72
C ASP A 115 10.47 7.17 -1.54
N PHE A 116 9.69 8.02 -0.89
CA PHE A 116 8.92 9.08 -1.54
C PHE A 116 9.69 10.40 -1.72
N GLY A 117 10.95 10.49 -1.27
CA GLY A 117 11.82 11.65 -1.34
C GLY A 117 11.66 12.63 -0.16
N ASN A 118 10.94 12.22 0.88
CA ASN A 118 10.63 13.07 2.03
C ASN A 118 11.71 12.95 3.11
N LEU A 119 11.72 13.88 4.05
CA LEU A 119 12.53 13.75 5.26
C LEU A 119 11.94 12.69 6.17
N THR A 120 12.71 11.65 6.44
CA THR A 120 12.28 10.54 7.30
C THR A 120 12.99 10.61 8.65
N LYS A 121 12.21 10.61 9.73
CA LYS A 121 12.70 10.49 11.10
C LYS A 121 11.86 9.51 11.90
N GLY A 122 12.53 8.69 12.70
CA GLY A 122 11.87 7.80 13.65
C GLY A 122 11.12 8.57 14.73
N TYR A 123 10.17 7.91 15.39
CA TYR A 123 9.32 8.47 16.45
C TYR A 123 10.10 9.18 17.56
N TYR A 124 11.28 8.64 17.92
CA TYR A 124 12.14 9.17 18.97
C TYR A 124 13.04 10.32 18.50
N GLY A 125 12.83 10.82 17.28
CA GLY A 125 13.61 11.91 16.69
C GLY A 125 14.93 11.46 16.07
N THR A 126 15.17 10.15 15.93
CA THR A 126 16.31 9.65 15.17
C THR A 126 16.18 10.09 13.71
N ASN A 127 17.22 10.74 13.20
CA ASN A 127 17.25 11.20 11.82
C ASN A 127 17.70 10.06 10.91
N LEU A 128 16.82 9.60 10.01
CA LEU A 128 17.18 8.66 8.95
C LEU A 128 17.66 9.40 7.70
N GLY A 129 17.16 10.64 7.51
CA GLY A 129 17.63 11.56 6.47
C GLY A 129 16.60 11.78 5.38
N THR A 130 17.07 12.30 4.25
CA THR A 130 16.27 12.45 3.03
C THR A 130 17.01 11.69 1.94
N ASP A 131 16.41 10.62 1.47
CA ASP A 131 16.91 9.86 0.34
C ASP A 131 16.27 10.37 -0.97
N ALA A 132 16.85 9.99 -2.11
CA ALA A 132 16.25 10.32 -3.39
C ALA A 132 14.98 9.47 -3.57
N ALA A 133 13.89 10.08 -4.02
CA ALA A 133 12.67 9.33 -4.31
C ALA A 133 12.95 8.21 -5.32
N GLY A 134 12.51 6.99 -5.01
CA GLY A 134 12.86 5.83 -5.81
C GLY A 134 12.70 4.49 -5.13
N LEU A 135 13.09 3.45 -5.85
CA LEU A 135 13.13 2.07 -5.40
C LEU A 135 14.54 1.72 -4.91
N TYR A 136 14.60 1.08 -3.76
CA TYR A 136 15.84 0.63 -3.14
C TYR A 136 15.79 -0.87 -2.86
N SER A 137 16.93 -1.55 -2.98
CA SER A 137 17.15 -2.84 -2.31
C SER A 137 17.62 -2.56 -0.89
N VAL A 138 16.91 -3.08 0.11
CA VAL A 138 17.10 -2.73 1.51
C VAL A 138 18.13 -3.64 2.16
N SER A 139 19.09 -3.06 2.88
CA SER A 139 20.04 -3.79 3.73
C SER A 139 19.66 -3.76 5.21
N SER A 140 18.89 -2.76 5.63
CA SER A 140 18.33 -2.71 6.99
C SER A 140 17.11 -1.81 7.10
N TRP A 141 16.15 -2.23 7.92
CA TRP A 141 14.97 -1.44 8.30
C TRP A 141 15.16 -0.73 9.64
N SER A 142 14.52 0.43 9.79
CA SER A 142 14.27 1.09 11.08
C SER A 142 12.88 0.70 11.60
N ASN A 143 12.86 0.25 12.86
CA ASN A 143 11.65 -0.07 13.62
C ASN A 143 11.33 1.03 14.62
N GLU A 144 11.77 2.27 14.36
CA GLU A 144 11.63 3.39 15.30
C GLU A 144 10.20 3.94 15.33
N VAL A 145 9.24 3.06 15.62
CA VAL A 145 7.87 3.41 15.98
C VAL A 145 7.73 3.50 17.49
N TYR A 146 6.59 4.03 17.95
CA TYR A 146 6.29 4.11 19.37
C TYR A 146 6.33 2.72 20.03
N ASN A 147 6.99 2.62 21.18
CA ASN A 147 7.08 1.37 21.94
C ASN A 147 5.69 1.00 22.48
N GLY A 148 5.04 0.07 21.80
CA GLY A 148 3.62 -0.24 21.95
C GLY A 148 2.97 -0.62 20.61
N HIS A 149 3.55 -0.20 19.50
CA HIS A 149 3.04 -0.46 18.14
C HIS A 149 3.99 -1.33 17.31
N ALA A 150 4.61 -2.34 17.93
CA ALA A 150 5.56 -3.21 17.24
C ALA A 150 4.95 -4.03 16.08
N ALA A 151 3.62 -4.13 16.01
CA ALA A 151 2.91 -4.73 14.88
C ALA A 151 3.04 -3.89 13.59
N ALA A 152 3.34 -2.60 13.71
CA ALA A 152 3.55 -1.69 12.59
C ALA A 152 4.99 -1.69 12.07
N HIS A 153 5.85 -2.64 12.50
CA HIS A 153 7.18 -2.74 11.93
C HIS A 153 7.14 -3.42 10.55
N PRO A 154 7.99 -3.01 9.59
CA PRO A 154 8.97 -1.91 9.66
C PRO A 154 8.41 -0.53 9.28
N PHE A 155 9.05 0.56 9.75
CA PHE A 155 8.62 1.93 9.43
C PHE A 155 9.30 2.52 8.18
N ALA A 156 10.63 2.44 8.11
CA ALA A 156 11.40 3.10 7.05
C ALA A 156 12.72 2.39 6.80
N MET A 157 13.25 2.53 5.59
CA MET A 157 14.57 2.06 5.24
C MET A 157 15.62 2.82 6.06
N ALA A 158 16.48 2.10 6.77
CA ALA A 158 17.63 2.69 7.45
C ALA A 158 18.89 2.67 6.58
N SER A 159 18.99 1.68 5.69
CA SER A 159 20.04 1.63 4.67
C SER A 159 19.62 0.75 3.50
N GLY A 160 20.12 1.09 2.31
CA GLY A 160 19.87 0.32 1.09
C GLY A 160 20.70 0.81 -0.10
N THR A 161 20.46 0.22 -1.25
CA THR A 161 21.06 0.61 -2.53
C THR A 161 19.97 1.06 -3.49
N PHE A 162 20.12 2.26 -4.05
CA PHE A 162 19.22 2.81 -5.04
C PHE A 162 19.22 1.95 -6.32
N LEU A 163 18.04 1.54 -6.78
CA LEU A 163 17.84 0.75 -7.99
C LEU A 163 17.35 1.62 -9.14
N THR A 164 16.29 2.40 -8.93
CA THR A 164 15.68 3.23 -9.96
C THR A 164 14.82 4.34 -9.39
N ALA A 165 14.75 5.48 -10.11
CA ALA A 165 13.87 6.59 -9.76
C ALA A 165 12.39 6.31 -10.04
N GLY A 166 12.10 5.32 -10.90
CA GLY A 166 10.73 5.01 -11.33
C GLY A 166 9.97 6.22 -11.89
N SER A 167 8.64 6.17 -11.83
CA SER A 167 7.76 7.32 -12.05
C SER A 167 6.79 7.44 -10.89
N MET A 168 6.58 8.67 -10.41
CA MET A 168 5.71 8.95 -9.28
C MET A 168 4.55 9.85 -9.66
N THR A 169 3.41 9.63 -9.04
CA THR A 169 2.27 10.56 -9.09
C THR A 169 1.69 10.67 -7.70
N GLU A 170 1.62 11.90 -7.21
CA GLU A 170 1.05 12.24 -5.93
C GLU A 170 -0.20 13.11 -6.10
N GLY A 171 -1.01 13.15 -5.06
CA GLY A 171 -2.15 14.04 -5.04
C GLY A 171 -2.94 13.92 -3.77
N SER A 172 -4.01 14.70 -3.70
CA SER A 172 -4.94 14.64 -2.59
C SER A 172 -6.35 14.86 -3.07
N GLY A 173 -7.30 14.38 -2.29
CA GLY A 173 -8.71 14.54 -2.57
C GLY A 173 -9.53 14.48 -1.31
N TRP A 174 -10.81 14.78 -1.48
CA TRP A 174 -11.80 14.67 -0.42
C TRP A 174 -12.65 13.43 -0.72
N GLY A 175 -12.55 12.40 0.12
CA GLY A 175 -13.39 11.22 0.09
C GLY A 175 -14.00 11.02 1.46
N PHE A 176 -15.31 10.72 1.58
CA PHE A 176 -15.91 10.45 2.88
C PHE A 176 -16.89 9.28 2.87
N ALA A 177 -16.70 8.40 3.85
CA ALA A 177 -17.75 7.74 4.62
C ALA A 177 -17.27 7.59 6.07
N ALA A 178 -17.44 8.65 6.86
CA ALA A 178 -17.49 8.70 8.33
C ALA A 178 -16.98 7.47 9.11
N GLY A 179 -15.66 7.26 9.18
CA GLY A 179 -15.10 6.41 10.23
C GLY A 179 -15.53 6.93 11.62
N PRO A 180 -15.81 6.06 12.60
CA PRO A 180 -16.41 6.43 13.88
C PRO A 180 -15.51 7.28 14.81
N HIS A 181 -14.28 7.57 14.40
CA HIS A 181 -13.31 8.35 15.18
C HIS A 181 -13.55 9.84 15.24
N ASP A 182 -14.48 10.41 14.47
CA ASP A 182 -14.67 11.87 14.49
C ASP A 182 -16.10 12.35 14.72
N GLY A 183 -17.01 11.47 15.17
CA GLY A 183 -18.34 11.85 15.71
C GLY A 183 -19.24 12.72 14.79
N ALA A 184 -18.81 12.99 13.56
CA ALA A 184 -19.36 13.98 12.68
C ALA A 184 -19.61 13.31 11.33
N VAL A 185 -20.78 12.70 11.23
CA VAL A 185 -21.44 12.39 9.97
C VAL A 185 -21.46 13.70 9.15
N GLY A 186 -20.65 13.79 8.09
CA GLY A 186 -20.61 14.96 7.19
C GLY A 186 -19.32 15.81 7.16
N SER A 187 -18.20 15.36 7.73
CA SER A 187 -16.94 16.12 7.64
C SER A 187 -16.15 15.76 6.38
N ASN A 188 -16.00 16.64 5.38
CA ASN A 188 -15.01 16.45 4.32
C ASN A 188 -13.62 16.29 4.95
N LYS A 189 -13.06 15.09 4.97
CA LYS A 189 -11.69 14.81 5.42
C LYS A 189 -10.80 14.51 4.21
N LYS A 190 -9.56 14.97 4.30
CA LYS A 190 -8.61 14.95 3.18
C LYS A 190 -7.83 13.65 3.24
N SER A 191 -7.74 12.99 2.10
CA SER A 191 -6.85 11.86 1.88
C SER A 191 -5.79 12.27 0.88
N TYR A 192 -4.61 11.71 1.07
CA TYR A 192 -3.44 11.88 0.23
C TYR A 192 -3.14 10.56 -0.43
N PHE A 193 -2.57 10.63 -1.62
CA PHE A 193 -2.07 9.45 -2.29
C PHE A 193 -0.70 9.70 -2.91
N ASN A 194 0.06 8.63 -3.01
CA ASN A 194 1.25 8.57 -3.84
C ASN A 194 1.26 7.23 -4.57
N THR A 195 1.78 7.24 -5.79
CA THR A 195 1.97 6.07 -6.63
C THR A 195 3.41 6.01 -7.07
N PHE A 196 3.92 4.80 -7.19
CA PHE A 196 5.26 4.55 -7.69
C PHE A 196 5.21 3.44 -8.72
N SER A 197 5.74 3.71 -9.91
CA SER A 197 5.80 2.73 -11.00
C SER A 197 7.25 2.46 -11.39
N PHE A 198 7.57 1.18 -11.59
CA PHE A 198 8.89 0.73 -11.97
C PHE A 198 8.83 -0.53 -12.82
N ASN A 199 9.86 -0.74 -13.64
CA ASN A 199 10.00 -1.96 -14.41
C ASN A 199 10.48 -3.10 -13.48
N LEU A 200 9.78 -4.23 -13.45
CA LEU A 200 10.17 -5.37 -12.62
C LEU A 200 11.54 -5.95 -12.99
N GLY A 201 12.03 -5.70 -14.21
CA GLY A 201 13.37 -6.05 -14.64
C GLY A 201 14.47 -5.37 -13.81
N ALA A 202 14.17 -4.26 -13.13
CA ALA A 202 15.10 -3.61 -12.20
C ALA A 202 15.42 -4.48 -10.97
N LEU A 203 14.54 -5.44 -10.64
CA LEU A 203 14.72 -6.31 -9.47
C LEU A 203 15.53 -7.57 -9.78
N GLY A 204 15.76 -7.89 -11.05
CA GLY A 204 16.43 -9.14 -11.44
C GLY A 204 15.69 -10.42 -11.01
N LEU A 205 14.41 -10.33 -10.68
CA LEU A 205 13.60 -11.46 -10.24
C LEU A 205 13.24 -12.38 -11.42
N SER A 206 13.12 -13.68 -11.13
CA SER A 206 12.73 -14.70 -12.10
C SER A 206 11.54 -15.50 -11.59
N GLY A 207 10.46 -15.58 -12.38
CA GLY A 207 9.26 -16.34 -12.03
C GLY A 207 8.09 -15.96 -12.94
N SER A 208 7.14 -16.87 -13.14
CA SER A 208 5.88 -16.59 -13.87
C SER A 208 4.82 -15.95 -12.98
N VAL A 209 4.97 -16.08 -11.66
CA VAL A 209 4.15 -15.42 -10.64
C VAL A 209 5.09 -14.83 -9.60
N LEU A 210 4.88 -13.57 -9.26
CA LEU A 210 5.52 -12.91 -8.12
C LEU A 210 4.48 -12.73 -7.03
N ASN A 211 4.76 -13.21 -5.82
CA ASN A 211 3.91 -13.00 -4.65
C ASN A 211 4.37 -11.70 -4.00
N MET A 212 3.69 -10.61 -4.34
CA MET A 212 4.04 -9.30 -3.80
C MET A 212 3.39 -9.13 -2.43
N ASP A 213 4.21 -8.82 -1.44
CA ASP A 213 3.77 -8.35 -0.14
C ASP A 213 4.17 -6.88 0.03
N ALA A 214 3.29 -6.09 0.63
CA ALA A 214 3.50 -4.67 0.85
C ALA A 214 3.10 -4.27 2.26
N HIS A 215 3.91 -3.42 2.89
CA HIS A 215 3.67 -2.87 4.21
C HIS A 215 3.96 -1.37 4.25
N TRP A 216 3.12 -0.62 4.94
CA TRP A 216 3.38 0.78 5.21
C TRP A 216 2.86 1.20 6.59
N THR A 217 3.62 2.09 7.24
CA THR A 217 3.20 2.82 8.43
C THR A 217 3.88 4.19 8.48
N MET A 218 3.44 5.05 9.39
CA MET A 218 4.13 6.30 9.75
C MET A 218 5.00 6.15 11.00
N SER A 219 5.74 7.20 11.35
CA SER A 219 6.74 7.13 12.42
C SER A 219 6.15 6.78 13.78
N CYS A 220 4.88 7.05 14.07
CA CYS A 220 4.26 6.63 15.33
C CYS A 220 3.75 5.19 15.35
N GLY A 221 3.64 4.52 14.20
CA GLY A 221 3.15 3.15 14.11
C GLY A 221 1.69 2.97 14.52
N ASN A 222 0.93 4.05 14.71
CA ASN A 222 -0.40 3.96 15.29
C ASN A 222 -1.45 3.38 14.35
N ASP A 223 -1.15 3.36 13.05
CA ASP A 223 -1.83 2.54 12.06
C ASP A 223 -0.79 1.99 11.09
N PHE A 224 -1.10 0.85 10.51
CA PHE A 224 -0.31 0.23 9.46
C PHE A 224 -1.22 -0.55 8.52
N LEU A 225 -0.71 -0.84 7.32
CA LEU A 225 -1.44 -1.68 6.38
C LEU A 225 -0.51 -2.69 5.73
N ASP A 226 -0.90 -3.96 5.83
CA ASP A 226 -0.31 -5.07 5.10
C ASP A 226 -1.19 -5.45 3.92
N ALA A 227 -0.56 -5.81 2.82
CA ALA A 227 -1.23 -6.24 1.60
C ALA A 227 -0.45 -7.36 0.90
N THR A 228 -1.19 -8.24 0.22
CA THR A 228 -0.62 -9.30 -0.62
C THR A 228 -1.31 -9.29 -1.97
N ALA A 229 -0.54 -9.47 -3.05
CA ALA A 229 -1.07 -9.64 -4.39
C ALA A 229 -0.21 -10.60 -5.23
N ASP A 230 -0.88 -11.46 -6.02
CA ASP A 230 -0.21 -12.34 -6.97
C ASP A 230 -0.12 -11.67 -8.34
N ILE A 231 1.10 -11.37 -8.79
CA ILE A 231 1.36 -10.71 -10.06
C ILE A 231 1.78 -11.78 -11.07
N THR A 232 0.93 -12.07 -12.05
CA THR A 232 1.29 -12.98 -13.15
C THR A 232 2.13 -12.22 -14.18
N VAL A 233 3.40 -12.57 -14.28
CA VAL A 233 4.34 -12.01 -15.25
C VAL A 233 4.36 -12.94 -16.47
N PRO A 234 3.97 -12.48 -17.67
CA PRO A 234 4.04 -13.33 -18.85
C PRO A 234 5.46 -13.82 -19.07
N GLU A 235 5.59 -15.10 -19.39
CA GLU A 235 6.89 -15.65 -19.74
C GLU A 235 7.49 -14.85 -20.89
N PRO A 236 8.80 -14.50 -20.84
CA PRO A 236 9.42 -13.75 -21.92
C PRO A 236 9.23 -14.52 -23.23
N GLY A 237 8.98 -13.79 -24.33
CA GLY A 237 8.84 -14.38 -25.68
C GLY A 237 10.09 -15.12 -26.18
N SER A 238 11.12 -15.29 -25.35
CA SER A 238 12.31 -16.09 -25.59
C SER A 238 11.98 -17.54 -25.92
N ILE A 239 10.92 -18.15 -25.38
CA ILE A 239 10.47 -19.50 -25.79
C ILE A 239 9.94 -19.47 -27.23
N ALA A 240 9.15 -18.46 -27.58
CA ALA A 240 8.66 -18.29 -28.95
C ALA A 240 9.81 -18.01 -29.92
N LEU A 241 10.78 -17.17 -29.54
CA LEU A 241 11.97 -16.86 -30.33
C LEU A 241 12.92 -18.06 -30.45
N LEU A 242 13.07 -18.85 -29.39
CA LEU A 242 13.81 -20.12 -29.43
C LEU A 242 13.13 -21.09 -30.38
N GLY A 243 11.79 -21.21 -30.31
CA GLY A 243 11.00 -22.02 -31.21
C GLY A 243 11.18 -21.59 -32.67
N LEU A 244 11.07 -20.30 -32.96
CA LEU A 244 11.30 -19.73 -34.28
C LEU A 244 12.74 -19.93 -34.75
N GLY A 245 13.72 -19.78 -33.87
CA GLY A 245 15.14 -20.03 -34.14
C GLY A 245 15.40 -21.49 -34.52
N LEU A 246 14.82 -22.43 -33.77
CA LEU A 246 14.91 -23.87 -34.08
C LEU A 246 14.23 -24.22 -35.40
N ILE A 247 13.06 -23.66 -35.69
CA ILE A 247 12.37 -23.83 -36.98
C ILE A 247 13.25 -23.29 -38.12
N GLY A 248 13.86 -22.11 -37.94
CA GLY A 248 14.80 -21.52 -38.89
C GLY A 248 16.01 -22.42 -39.16
N LEU A 249 16.63 -22.99 -38.12
CA LEU A 249 17.75 -23.93 -38.25
C LEU A 249 17.35 -25.20 -39.01
N VAL A 250 16.18 -25.77 -38.73
CA VAL A 250 15.66 -26.95 -39.45
C VAL A 250 15.40 -26.62 -40.93
N ALA A 251 14.82 -25.46 -41.22
CA ALA A 251 14.58 -25.00 -42.59
C ALA A 251 15.89 -24.82 -43.38
N CYS A 252 16.90 -24.19 -42.77
CA CYS A 252 18.23 -24.04 -43.36
C CYS A 252 18.89 -25.39 -43.63
N ARG A 253 18.82 -26.34 -42.69
CA ARG A 253 19.40 -27.68 -42.86
C ARG A 253 18.72 -28.49 -43.96
N ARG A 254 17.40 -28.32 -44.16
CA ARG A 254 16.66 -28.95 -45.27
C ARG A 254 17.10 -28.40 -46.63
N ARG A 255 17.38 -27.09 -46.73
CA ARG A 255 17.87 -26.47 -47.97
C ARG A 255 19.28 -26.91 -48.35
N GLN A 256 20.14 -27.27 -47.39
CA GLN A 256 21.50 -27.77 -47.68
C GLN A 256 21.54 -29.20 -48.23
N LYS A 257 20.44 -29.96 -48.11
CA LYS A 257 20.35 -31.35 -48.59
C LYS A 257 19.58 -31.51 -49.90
N ALA A 258 18.96 -30.44 -50.40
CA ALA A 258 18.33 -30.38 -51.71
C ALA A 258 19.30 -29.73 -52.69
#